data_AF-A0A0P0M0Z3-F1
#
_entry.id   AF-A0A0P0M0Z3-F1
#
_cell.length_a   1.000
_cell.length_b   1.000
_cell.length_c   1.000
_cell.angle_alpha   90.00
_cell.angle_beta   90.00
_cell.angle_gamma   90.00
#
_symmetry.space_group_name_H-M   'P 1'
#
loop_
_entity.id
_entity.type
_entity.pdbx_description
1 polymer ?
#
loop_
_entity_poly.entity_id
_entity_poly.type
_entity_poly.pdbx_seq_one_letter_code
_entity_poly.pdbx_strand_id
1 'polypeptide(L)'
;MKNILYQESIVEIKHLFRMMRNTLLALFVFAGTAFATESYSQTMKVTVVADNVSTGKVISEIEKQTDYLFVYNVNEVNLKRNVKVNAQNKSVAEVLNKVFEGTDIYYAMEGKNIMLMSKAKDGEAVQQANKVTGIVKDANGEPVIGANVTVKGQSIGTITDIDGRFVLDAPKDAVLQITYIGYVSQEVKVFGKKELNVVLKEDTETLDEVVVVGFGTQKKVNLTGAVGLATAKELESRPVTSATQALQGLVPGLQISTSTGELDKTADISIRGTGTIGEGSSGAPLILIDGMEGDLNTVNPQDIENISVLKDAAASSIYGSRAPFGVILVTTKSGKKGKTSVNYNNSFRISTPVNMPKMMDSYTFANFMNAGSLNQGGGLIFTEDLMQDMLDWQAAGGGSTGE
;
A
#
# COMPACT_ATOMS: atom_id res chain seq x y z
N MET A 1 -55.71 55.26 -14.04
CA MET A 1 -54.54 55.58 -13.18
C MET A 1 -54.80 55.31 -11.68
N LYS A 2 -55.53 54.25 -11.29
CA LYS A 2 -55.74 53.88 -9.86
C LYS A 2 -55.42 52.42 -9.49
N ASN A 3 -55.16 51.53 -10.45
CA ASN A 3 -54.93 50.09 -10.17
C ASN A 3 -53.47 49.63 -10.19
N ILE A 4 -52.51 50.45 -10.62
CA ILE A 4 -51.09 50.03 -10.71
C ILE A 4 -50.36 50.25 -9.38
N LEU A 5 -50.69 51.33 -8.65
CA LEU A 5 -50.10 51.64 -7.34
C LEU A 5 -50.50 50.67 -6.22
N TYR A 6 -51.68 50.04 -6.33
CA TYR A 6 -52.13 49.04 -5.35
C TYR A 6 -51.38 47.71 -5.48
N GLN A 7 -50.87 47.37 -6.67
CA GLN A 7 -50.27 46.06 -6.90
C GLN A 7 -48.82 46.00 -6.43
N GLU A 8 -48.06 47.10 -6.54
CA GLU A 8 -46.67 47.19 -6.04
C GLU A 8 -46.61 47.20 -4.50
N SER A 9 -47.49 47.95 -3.83
CA SER A 9 -47.54 48.01 -2.36
C SER A 9 -47.91 46.67 -1.71
N ILE A 10 -48.77 45.86 -2.35
CA ILE A 10 -49.13 44.51 -1.86
C ILE A 10 -47.95 43.53 -1.98
N VAL A 11 -47.09 43.70 -2.99
CA VAL A 11 -45.90 42.85 -3.19
C VAL A 11 -44.85 43.14 -2.11
N GLU A 12 -44.58 44.41 -1.81
CA GLU A 12 -43.63 44.79 -0.74
C GLU A 12 -44.08 44.30 0.64
N ILE A 13 -45.38 44.41 0.95
CA ILE A 13 -45.94 43.93 2.22
C ILE A 13 -45.77 42.40 2.35
N LYS A 14 -45.98 41.64 1.27
CA LYS A 14 -45.78 40.18 1.28
C LYS A 14 -44.32 39.78 1.47
N HIS A 15 -43.37 40.54 0.93
CA HIS A 15 -41.94 40.33 1.16
C HIS A 15 -41.54 40.64 2.60
N LEU A 16 -42.12 41.69 3.19
CA LEU A 16 -41.91 42.05 4.60
C LEU A 16 -42.38 40.91 5.54
N PHE A 17 -43.58 40.36 5.31
CA PHE A 17 -44.08 39.22 6.10
C PHE A 17 -43.26 37.94 5.92
N ARG A 18 -42.74 37.68 4.71
CA ARG A 18 -41.83 36.55 4.47
C ARG A 18 -40.49 36.74 5.19
N MET A 19 -39.93 37.95 5.19
CA MET A 19 -38.73 38.26 5.97
C MET A 19 -38.98 38.07 7.46
N MET A 20 -40.02 38.68 8.03
CA MET A 20 -40.34 38.54 9.47
C MET A 20 -40.52 37.09 9.90
N ARG A 21 -41.19 36.26 9.09
CA ARG A 21 -41.36 34.83 9.37
C ARG A 21 -40.03 34.07 9.37
N ASN A 22 -39.14 34.37 8.42
CA ASN A 22 -37.84 33.72 8.33
C ASN A 22 -36.89 34.18 9.45
N THR A 23 -36.95 35.45 9.86
CA THR A 23 -36.17 35.95 11.00
C THR A 23 -36.66 35.36 12.32
N LEU A 24 -37.98 35.20 12.51
CA LEU A 24 -38.56 34.54 13.68
C LEU A 24 -38.15 33.06 13.75
N LEU A 25 -38.15 32.36 12.61
CA LEU A 25 -37.73 30.96 12.53
C LEU A 25 -36.23 30.81 12.83
N ALA A 26 -35.38 31.71 12.31
CA ALA A 26 -33.95 31.73 12.63
C ALA A 26 -33.70 32.00 14.13
N LEU A 27 -34.47 32.90 14.75
CA LEU A 27 -34.39 33.17 16.19
C LEU A 27 -34.74 31.93 17.02
N PHE A 28 -35.76 31.16 16.65
CA PHE A 28 -36.14 29.92 17.34
C PHE A 28 -35.08 28.82 17.21
N VAL A 29 -34.43 28.71 16.05
CA VAL A 29 -33.33 27.75 15.84
C VAL A 29 -32.10 28.11 16.69
N PHE A 30 -31.79 29.40 16.84
CA PHE A 30 -30.70 29.85 17.72
C PHE A 30 -31.05 29.80 19.21
N ALA A 31 -32.31 30.00 19.60
CA ALA A 31 -32.74 29.81 20.99
C ALA A 31 -32.71 28.33 21.42
N GLY A 32 -32.94 27.40 20.47
CA GLY A 32 -32.86 25.96 20.71
C GLY A 32 -31.45 25.44 21.02
N THR A 33 -30.39 26.18 20.67
CA THR A 33 -29.00 25.83 21.01
C THR A 33 -28.50 26.49 22.29
N ALA A 34 -29.33 27.30 22.95
CA ALA A 34 -29.02 27.95 24.22
C ALA A 34 -29.35 27.10 25.46
N PHE A 35 -29.68 25.81 25.29
CA PHE A 35 -29.63 24.87 26.40
C PHE A 35 -28.16 24.58 26.69
N ALA A 36 -27.60 25.31 27.66
CA ALA A 36 -26.38 24.93 28.34
C ALA A 36 -26.62 23.56 28.99
N THR A 37 -26.22 22.49 28.30
CA THR A 37 -26.12 21.17 28.94
C THR A 37 -25.00 21.30 29.98
N GLU A 38 -25.35 21.25 31.26
CA GLU A 38 -24.34 21.07 32.30
C GLU A 38 -23.50 19.84 31.93
N SER A 39 -22.19 20.03 31.80
CA SER A 39 -21.27 18.98 31.40
C SER A 39 -21.49 17.73 32.25
N TYR A 40 -21.57 16.57 31.59
CA TYR A 40 -21.80 15.22 32.17
C TYR A 40 -20.92 14.92 33.41
N SER A 41 -19.79 15.63 33.54
CA SER A 41 -18.83 15.57 34.64
C SER A 41 -19.26 16.23 35.97
N GLN A 42 -20.22 17.15 35.97
CA GLN A 42 -20.61 17.87 37.19
C GLN A 42 -21.68 17.15 38.02
N THR A 43 -22.41 16.20 37.43
CA THR A 43 -23.60 15.58 38.06
C THR A 43 -23.35 14.22 38.70
N MET A 44 -22.31 13.49 38.27
CA MET A 44 -22.02 12.15 38.80
C MET A 44 -21.31 12.23 40.15
N LYS A 45 -22.02 11.83 41.20
CA LYS A 45 -21.54 11.81 42.58
C LYS A 45 -21.04 10.42 42.93
N VAL A 46 -19.87 10.36 43.55
CA VAL A 46 -19.23 9.11 44.00
C VAL A 46 -18.98 9.17 45.51
N THR A 47 -18.95 7.99 46.12
CA THR A 47 -18.55 7.82 47.51
C THR A 47 -17.31 6.95 47.57
N VAL A 48 -16.19 7.57 47.94
CA VAL A 48 -14.88 6.94 48.09
C VAL A 48 -14.36 7.26 49.48
N VAL A 49 -14.24 6.22 50.31
CA VAL A 49 -13.61 6.30 51.63
C VAL A 49 -12.36 5.43 51.60
N ALA A 50 -11.20 6.09 51.58
CA ALA A 50 -9.89 5.46 51.48
C ALA A 50 -8.92 6.15 52.45
N ASP A 51 -8.37 5.40 53.42
CA ASP A 51 -7.40 5.95 54.37
C ASP A 51 -5.94 5.77 53.93
N ASN A 52 -5.63 4.66 53.27
CA ASN A 52 -4.29 4.31 52.78
C ASN A 52 -4.39 3.32 51.61
N VAL A 53 -4.98 3.76 50.51
CA VAL A 53 -5.28 2.91 49.35
C VAL A 53 -4.52 3.43 48.13
N SER A 54 -4.08 2.54 47.25
CA SER A 54 -3.38 2.94 46.02
C SER A 54 -4.28 3.78 45.12
N THR A 55 -3.71 4.79 44.45
CA THR A 55 -4.41 5.64 43.48
C THR A 55 -5.12 4.80 42.42
N GLY A 56 -4.50 3.71 41.94
CA GLY A 56 -5.15 2.79 40.99
C GLY A 56 -6.41 2.12 41.54
N LYS A 57 -6.45 1.77 42.83
CA LYS A 57 -7.64 1.19 43.45
C LYS A 57 -8.73 2.22 43.71
N VAL A 58 -8.37 3.48 43.97
CA VAL A 58 -9.32 4.60 44.02
C VAL A 58 -9.94 4.86 42.64
N ILE A 59 -9.13 4.88 41.59
CA ILE A 59 -9.62 5.01 40.20
C ILE A 59 -10.58 3.88 39.84
N SER A 60 -10.22 2.63 40.14
CA SER A 60 -11.09 1.48 39.88
C SER A 60 -12.41 1.56 40.65
N GLU A 61 -12.42 2.13 41.85
CA GLU A 61 -13.66 2.32 42.61
C GLU A 61 -14.57 3.40 41.99
N ILE A 62 -13.98 4.43 41.39
CA ILE A 62 -14.71 5.43 40.60
C ILE A 62 -15.30 4.78 39.35
N GLU A 63 -14.52 4.00 38.59
CA GLU A 63 -15.00 3.28 37.39
C GLU A 63 -16.10 2.25 37.69
N LYS A 64 -16.18 1.71 38.91
CA LYS A 64 -17.27 0.81 39.31
C LYS A 64 -18.58 1.54 39.59
N GLN A 65 -18.50 2.75 40.14
CA GLN A 65 -19.67 3.55 40.51
C GLN A 65 -20.13 4.46 39.37
N THR A 66 -19.34 4.55 38.29
CA THR A 66 -19.55 5.51 37.20
C THR A 66 -19.33 4.89 35.83
N ASP A 67 -19.89 5.52 34.79
CA ASP A 67 -19.64 5.17 33.39
C ASP A 67 -18.31 5.72 32.84
N TYR A 68 -17.42 6.25 33.70
CA TYR A 68 -16.15 6.83 33.28
C TYR A 68 -15.09 5.76 33.02
N LEU A 69 -14.29 5.98 31.97
CA LEU A 69 -13.11 5.19 31.65
C LEU A 69 -11.84 6.05 31.81
N PHE A 70 -10.86 5.58 32.57
CA PHE A 70 -9.60 6.29 32.73
C PHE A 70 -8.57 5.88 31.66
N VAL A 71 -8.04 6.87 30.94
CA VAL A 71 -7.00 6.71 29.93
C VAL A 71 -5.73 7.42 30.40
N TYR A 72 -4.62 6.70 30.49
CA TYR A 72 -3.35 7.26 30.96
C TYR A 72 -2.17 6.44 30.45
N ASN A 73 -1.01 7.10 30.35
CA ASN A 73 0.26 6.42 30.08
C ASN A 73 0.83 5.83 31.39
N VAL A 74 0.99 4.52 31.45
CA VAL A 74 1.53 3.79 32.61
C VAL A 74 2.95 4.23 33.01
N ASN A 75 3.71 4.81 32.08
CA ASN A 75 5.07 5.30 32.33
C ASN A 75 5.09 6.72 32.93
N GLU A 76 4.02 7.48 32.78
CA GLU A 76 3.94 8.88 33.20
C GLU A 76 3.12 9.07 34.48
N VAL A 77 2.14 8.18 34.73
CA VAL A 77 1.21 8.28 35.87
C VAL A 77 1.47 7.14 36.86
N ASN A 78 2.00 7.47 38.04
CA ASN A 78 2.27 6.48 39.09
C ASN A 78 1.01 6.13 39.89
N LEU A 79 0.39 5.00 39.54
CA LEU A 79 -0.80 4.46 40.23
C LEU A 79 -0.53 3.69 41.53
N LYS A 80 0.74 3.48 41.88
CA LYS A 80 1.12 2.74 43.11
C LYS A 80 1.19 3.64 44.34
N ARG A 81 1.03 4.96 44.19
CA ARG A 81 1.00 5.90 45.30
C ARG A 81 -0.20 5.63 46.19
N ASN A 82 -0.01 5.60 47.50
CA ASN A 82 -1.12 5.53 48.43
C ASN A 82 -1.68 6.94 48.68
N VAL A 83 -3.00 7.05 48.67
CA VAL A 83 -3.72 8.30 48.92
C VAL A 83 -4.77 8.10 50.01
N LYS A 84 -4.99 9.18 50.77
CA LYS A 84 -6.06 9.29 51.75
C LYS A 84 -7.13 10.22 51.20
N VAL A 85 -8.30 9.66 50.89
CA VAL A 85 -9.43 10.41 50.36
C VAL A 85 -10.69 9.98 51.08
N ASN A 86 -11.30 10.92 51.79
CA ASN A 86 -12.65 10.76 52.32
C ASN A 86 -13.58 11.70 51.54
N ALA A 87 -14.36 11.10 50.64
CA ALA A 87 -15.31 11.78 49.78
C ALA A 87 -16.64 11.03 49.82
N GLN A 88 -17.65 11.61 50.43
CA GLN A 88 -19.01 11.07 50.46
C GLN A 88 -19.90 11.95 49.58
N ASN A 89 -20.54 11.35 48.58
CA ASN A 89 -21.46 12.03 47.67
C ASN A 89 -20.86 13.27 46.98
N LYS A 90 -19.59 13.19 46.55
CA LYS A 90 -18.87 14.29 45.88
C LYS A 90 -18.78 14.06 44.39
N SER A 91 -18.67 15.14 43.61
CA SER A 91 -18.45 15.04 42.16
C SER A 91 -17.12 14.33 41.87
N VAL A 92 -17.05 13.59 40.76
CA VAL A 92 -15.81 12.92 40.34
C VAL A 92 -14.64 13.91 40.24
N ALA A 93 -14.89 15.12 39.71
CA ALA A 93 -13.90 16.19 39.64
C ALA A 93 -13.33 16.58 41.02
N GLU A 94 -14.17 16.72 42.04
CA GLU A 94 -13.73 17.01 43.40
C GLU A 94 -12.89 15.89 44.00
N VAL A 95 -13.25 14.63 43.71
CA VAL A 95 -12.47 13.47 44.18
C VAL A 95 -11.12 13.43 43.49
N LEU A 96 -11.05 13.63 42.17
CA LEU A 96 -9.81 13.65 41.41
C LEU A 96 -8.89 14.80 41.84
N ASN A 97 -9.44 15.99 42.12
CA ASN A 97 -8.67 17.11 42.66
C ASN A 97 -7.98 16.74 43.98
N LYS A 98 -8.65 16.00 44.87
CA LYS A 98 -8.04 15.51 46.12
C LYS A 98 -7.06 14.37 45.91
N VAL A 99 -7.36 13.44 45.00
CA VAL A 99 -6.49 12.28 44.69
C VAL A 99 -5.17 12.74 44.09
N PHE A 100 -5.17 13.80 43.27
CA PHE A 100 -3.99 14.33 42.59
C PHE A 100 -3.45 15.63 43.22
N GLU A 101 -3.96 16.01 44.39
CA GLU A 101 -3.43 17.15 45.14
C GLU A 101 -1.94 16.95 45.45
N GLY A 102 -1.13 17.97 45.15
CA GLY A 102 0.32 17.94 45.32
C GLY A 102 1.07 17.02 44.35
N THR A 103 0.45 16.60 43.25
CA THR A 103 1.14 15.92 42.13
C THR A 103 1.22 16.78 40.90
N ASP A 104 2.14 16.43 40.01
CA ASP A 104 2.22 17.02 38.67
C ASP A 104 1.18 16.42 37.70
N ILE A 105 0.18 15.68 38.18
CA ILE A 105 -0.81 15.02 37.33
C ILE A 105 -2.04 15.93 37.20
N TYR A 106 -2.41 16.24 35.96
CA TYR A 106 -3.66 16.90 35.60
C TYR A 106 -4.59 15.93 34.89
N TYR A 107 -5.88 16.23 34.89
CA TYR A 107 -6.88 15.44 34.19
C TYR A 107 -7.74 16.30 33.28
N ALA A 108 -8.11 15.73 32.13
CA ALA A 108 -9.10 16.28 31.23
C ALA A 108 -10.26 15.28 31.11
N MET A 109 -11.49 15.78 31.15
CA MET A 109 -12.70 14.97 31.01
C MET A 109 -13.33 15.29 29.67
N GLU A 110 -13.43 14.29 28.79
CA GLU A 110 -14.06 14.43 27.48
C GLU A 110 -15.09 13.30 27.31
N GLY A 111 -16.37 13.65 27.40
CA GLY A 111 -17.47 12.68 27.36
C GLY A 111 -17.38 11.68 28.52
N LYS A 112 -17.23 10.39 28.21
CA LYS A 112 -17.07 9.30 29.18
C LYS A 112 -15.60 8.97 29.50
N ASN A 113 -14.64 9.65 28.89
CA ASN A 113 -13.22 9.36 29.08
C ASN A 113 -12.58 10.41 29.99
N ILE A 114 -11.79 9.95 30.95
CA ILE A 114 -10.96 10.79 31.82
C ILE A 114 -9.49 10.53 31.46
N MET A 115 -8.84 11.50 30.84
CA MET A 115 -7.43 11.44 30.49
C MET A 115 -6.57 11.97 31.64
N LEU A 116 -5.62 11.19 32.14
CA LEU A 116 -4.62 11.65 33.11
C LEU A 116 -3.30 11.97 32.38
N MET A 117 -2.77 13.16 32.61
CA MET A 117 -1.58 13.70 31.95
C MET A 117 -0.61 14.21 33.00
N SER A 118 0.69 13.95 32.84
CA SER A 118 1.71 14.62 33.65
C SER A 118 1.99 16.01 33.08
N LYS A 119 2.14 17.01 33.94
CA LYS A 119 2.83 18.25 33.59
C LYS A 119 4.20 17.86 33.07
N ALA A 120 4.59 18.40 31.92
CA ALA A 120 5.99 18.39 31.54
C ALA A 120 6.79 19.02 32.68
N LYS A 121 7.89 18.37 33.08
CA LYS A 121 8.84 18.94 34.02
C LYS A 121 9.41 20.24 33.41
N ASP A 122 8.83 21.38 33.76
CA ASP A 122 9.50 22.66 33.69
C ASP A 122 10.62 22.64 34.74
N GLY A 123 11.77 22.07 34.40
CA GLY A 123 12.85 21.89 35.38
C GLY A 123 14.04 21.02 34.99
N GLU A 124 14.16 20.60 33.73
CA GLU A 124 15.49 20.25 33.21
C GLU A 124 15.93 21.41 32.33
N ALA A 125 17.12 21.95 32.63
CA ALA A 125 17.70 23.10 31.98
C ALA A 125 17.39 23.08 30.48
N VAL A 126 16.72 24.12 30.00
CA VAL A 126 16.69 24.45 28.57
C VAL A 126 18.16 24.60 28.19
N GLN A 127 18.74 23.51 27.70
CA GLN A 127 19.96 23.54 26.93
C GLN A 127 19.63 24.51 25.81
N GLN A 128 20.20 25.70 25.95
CA GLN A 128 19.96 26.86 25.11
C GLN A 128 19.75 26.39 23.67
N ALA A 129 18.49 26.42 23.21
CA ALA A 129 18.12 26.02 21.86
C ALA A 129 18.95 26.89 20.93
N ASN A 130 20.01 26.29 20.39
CA ASN A 130 20.88 26.98 19.48
C ASN A 130 20.21 26.85 18.13
N LYS A 131 19.75 27.98 17.61
CA LYS A 131 19.20 28.05 16.25
C LYS A 131 20.33 27.73 15.27
N VAL A 132 20.31 26.52 14.71
CA VAL A 132 21.25 26.07 13.69
C VAL A 132 20.64 26.40 12.34
N THR A 133 21.43 27.09 11.51
CA THR A 133 21.09 27.36 10.12
C THR A 133 22.04 26.60 9.21
N GLY A 134 21.59 26.28 8.01
CA GLY A 134 22.46 25.65 7.03
C GLY A 134 21.86 25.58 5.65
N ILE A 135 22.66 25.15 4.68
CA ILE A 135 22.30 24.96 3.29
C ILE A 135 22.67 23.54 2.87
N VAL A 136 21.73 22.85 2.24
CA VAL A 136 21.92 21.52 1.65
C VAL A 136 22.04 21.66 0.14
N LYS A 137 23.13 21.15 -0.42
CA LYS A 137 23.42 21.14 -1.86
C LYS A 137 23.73 19.74 -2.36
N ASP A 138 23.59 19.50 -3.65
CA ASP A 138 24.03 18.28 -4.30
C ASP A 138 25.53 18.35 -4.68
N ALA A 139 26.03 17.30 -5.32
CA ALA A 139 27.42 17.24 -5.79
C ALA A 139 27.74 18.25 -6.92
N ASN A 140 26.72 18.73 -7.64
CA ASN A 140 26.83 19.72 -8.71
C ASN A 140 26.77 21.17 -8.18
N GLY A 141 26.46 21.35 -6.89
CA GLY A 141 26.31 22.64 -6.23
C GLY A 141 24.91 23.23 -6.29
N GLU A 142 23.93 22.49 -6.79
CA GLU A 142 22.51 22.85 -6.84
C GLU A 142 21.85 22.67 -5.46
N PRO A 143 20.94 23.57 -5.05
CA PRO A 143 20.24 23.46 -3.76
C PRO A 143 19.28 22.28 -3.75
N VAL A 144 19.30 21.49 -2.67
CA VAL A 144 18.39 20.34 -2.50
C VAL A 144 17.13 20.78 -1.75
N ILE A 145 16.02 20.84 -2.48
CA ILE A 145 14.72 21.30 -1.98
C ILE A 145 13.95 20.12 -1.37
N GLY A 146 13.45 20.27 -0.15
CA GLY A 146 12.65 19.24 0.52
C GLY A 146 13.46 18.14 1.23
N ALA A 147 14.74 18.35 1.49
CA ALA A 147 15.57 17.44 2.29
C ALA A 147 15.10 17.45 3.75
N ASN A 148 14.95 16.26 4.33
CA ASN A 148 14.56 16.11 5.72
C ASN A 148 15.81 16.21 6.61
N VAL A 149 15.80 17.15 7.57
CA VAL A 149 16.92 17.42 8.48
C VAL A 149 16.44 17.13 9.91
N THR A 150 16.96 16.09 10.54
CA THR A 150 16.52 15.63 11.87
C THR A 150 17.68 15.54 12.84
N VAL A 151 17.43 15.77 14.14
CA VAL A 151 18.41 15.49 15.19
C VAL A 151 18.40 13.99 15.49
N LYS A 152 19.54 13.32 15.33
CA LYS A 152 19.66 11.87 15.52
C LYS A 152 19.25 11.47 16.95
N GLY A 153 18.22 10.63 17.04
CA GLY A 153 17.66 10.13 18.31
C GLY A 153 16.61 11.04 18.96
N GLN A 154 16.22 12.13 18.32
CA GLN A 154 15.14 13.02 18.79
C GLN A 154 14.09 13.22 17.69
N SER A 155 12.86 13.55 18.08
CA SER A 155 11.77 13.88 17.14
C SER A 155 11.82 15.33 16.65
N ILE A 156 12.97 15.99 16.76
CA ILE A 156 13.17 17.39 16.36
C ILE A 156 13.76 17.40 14.95
N GLY A 157 13.05 18.00 14.00
CA GLY A 157 13.47 18.06 12.61
C GLY A 157 12.78 19.18 11.83
N THR A 158 13.30 19.46 10.64
CA THR A 158 12.81 20.48 9.70
C THR A 158 13.06 20.02 8.27
N ILE A 159 12.51 20.75 7.30
CA ILE A 159 12.66 20.47 5.87
C ILE A 159 13.35 21.66 5.21
N THR A 160 14.21 21.40 4.21
CA THR A 160 14.87 22.48 3.45
C THR A 160 13.90 23.24 2.54
N ASP A 161 14.11 24.54 2.39
CA ASP A 161 13.33 25.43 1.52
C ASP A 161 13.77 25.36 0.04
N ILE A 162 13.24 26.26 -0.80
CA ILE A 162 13.53 26.33 -2.25
C ILE A 162 14.99 26.67 -2.58
N ASP A 163 15.70 27.31 -1.64
CA ASP A 163 17.11 27.65 -1.76
C ASP A 163 17.99 26.61 -1.05
N GLY A 164 17.41 25.48 -0.62
CA GLY A 164 18.08 24.41 0.11
C GLY A 164 18.43 24.77 1.55
N ARG A 165 17.90 25.88 2.10
CA ARG A 165 18.21 26.35 3.44
C ARG A 165 17.32 25.69 4.48
N PHE A 166 17.86 25.46 5.66
CA PHE A 166 17.10 24.97 6.80
C PHE A 166 17.41 25.76 8.07
N VAL A 167 16.43 25.76 8.97
CA VAL A 167 16.52 26.35 10.30
C VAL A 167 15.97 25.34 11.30
N LEU A 168 16.80 24.95 12.26
CA LEU A 168 16.46 23.92 13.24
C LEU A 168 16.98 24.30 14.63
N ASP A 169 16.13 24.16 15.64
CA ASP A 169 16.53 24.32 17.03
C ASP A 169 17.15 23.00 17.53
N ALA A 170 18.47 22.97 17.66
CA ALA A 170 19.21 21.76 18.02
C ALA A 170 20.22 22.01 19.17
N PRO A 171 20.49 20.99 20.02
CA PRO A 171 21.55 21.06 21.01
C PRO A 171 22.94 21.33 20.39
N LYS A 172 23.85 21.97 21.15
CA LYS A 172 25.19 22.37 20.65
C LYS A 172 26.04 21.21 20.12
N ASP A 173 25.84 20.02 20.67
CA ASP A 173 26.57 18.79 20.37
C ASP A 173 25.73 17.76 19.60
N ALA A 174 24.61 18.19 19.01
CA ALA A 174 23.73 17.33 18.24
C ALA A 174 24.38 16.85 16.93
N VAL A 175 23.98 15.66 16.50
CA VAL A 175 24.26 15.12 15.16
C VAL A 175 23.00 15.28 14.34
N LEU A 176 23.07 16.04 13.26
CA LEU A 176 22.01 16.16 12.27
C LEU A 176 22.12 15.01 11.28
N GLN A 177 21.00 14.36 11.01
CA GLN A 177 20.84 13.40 9.93
C GLN A 177 20.03 14.07 8.82
N ILE A 178 20.64 14.19 7.64
CA ILE A 178 20.00 14.74 6.45
C ILE A 178 19.69 13.59 5.50
N THR A 179 18.42 13.47 5.12
CA THR A 179 17.93 12.43 4.22
C THR A 179 17.09 13.03 3.11
N TYR A 180 17.32 12.58 1.88
CA TYR A 180 16.49 12.94 0.73
C TYR A 180 16.39 11.75 -0.22
N ILE A 181 15.27 11.61 -0.92
CA ILE A 181 15.03 10.49 -1.81
C ILE A 181 16.05 10.57 -2.97
N GLY A 182 16.77 9.47 -3.22
CA GLY A 182 17.82 9.40 -4.24
C GLY A 182 19.19 9.90 -3.80
N TYR A 183 19.39 10.16 -2.49
CA TYR A 183 20.68 10.61 -1.93
C TYR A 183 21.08 9.78 -0.72
N VAL A 184 22.39 9.58 -0.55
CA VAL A 184 22.94 8.88 0.61
C VAL A 184 22.71 9.72 1.87
N SER A 185 22.17 9.09 2.92
CA SER A 185 21.95 9.76 4.20
C SER A 185 23.27 10.28 4.78
N GLN A 186 23.33 11.58 5.07
CA GLN A 186 24.53 12.24 5.56
C GLN A 186 24.36 12.65 7.02
N GLU A 187 25.33 12.28 7.87
CA GLU A 187 25.39 12.72 9.27
C GLU A 187 26.38 13.87 9.44
N VAL A 188 25.93 14.96 10.05
CA VAL A 188 26.72 16.19 10.25
C VAL A 188 26.64 16.62 11.71
N LYS A 189 27.80 16.76 12.35
CA LYS A 189 27.90 17.23 13.75
C LYS A 189 27.83 18.75 13.79
N VAL A 190 26.99 19.30 14.67
CA VAL A 190 26.78 20.76 14.79
C VAL A 190 28.01 21.46 15.41
N PHE A 191 28.70 20.85 16.39
CA PHE A 191 29.91 21.39 17.06
C PHE A 191 29.88 22.92 17.31
N GLY A 192 28.75 23.46 17.76
CA GLY A 192 28.60 24.90 18.03
C GLY A 192 28.69 25.83 16.81
N LYS A 193 28.75 25.32 15.57
CA LYS A 193 28.66 26.13 14.35
C LYS A 193 27.22 26.58 14.12
N LYS A 194 27.02 27.88 13.88
CA LYS A 194 25.69 28.46 13.59
C LYS A 194 25.24 28.24 12.15
N GLU A 195 26.19 28.00 11.25
CA GLU A 195 25.96 27.82 9.81
C GLU A 195 26.64 26.52 9.34
N LEU A 196 25.87 25.64 8.70
CA LEU A 196 26.33 24.35 8.17
C LEU A 196 26.12 24.31 6.65
N ASN A 197 27.16 23.93 5.91
CA ASN A 197 27.04 23.58 4.49
C ASN A 197 27.15 22.06 4.36
N VAL A 198 26.09 21.44 3.85
CA VAL A 198 25.99 19.98 3.69
C VAL A 198 25.88 19.67 2.21
N VAL A 199 26.78 18.83 1.71
CA VAL A 199 26.72 18.31 0.34
C VAL A 199 26.20 16.88 0.41
N LEU A 200 25.02 16.64 -0.15
CA LEU A 200 24.48 15.31 -0.32
C LEU A 200 25.08 14.68 -1.58
N LYS A 201 25.50 13.43 -1.45
CA LYS A 201 25.93 12.63 -2.58
C LYS A 201 24.74 11.84 -3.08
N GLU A 202 24.54 11.84 -4.39
CA GLU A 202 23.53 10.98 -5.01
C GLU A 202 23.74 9.53 -4.57
N ASP A 203 22.62 8.88 -4.28
CA ASP A 203 22.59 7.46 -4.00
C ASP A 203 22.73 6.72 -5.32
N THR A 204 23.98 6.59 -5.76
CA THR A 204 24.35 5.78 -6.92
C THR A 204 24.27 4.29 -6.64
N GLU A 205 23.75 3.87 -5.48
CA GLU A 205 23.10 2.56 -5.37
C GLU A 205 21.81 2.55 -6.21
N THR A 206 21.95 2.69 -7.54
CA THR A 206 21.18 1.83 -8.43
C THR A 206 21.27 0.44 -7.82
N LEU A 207 20.13 -0.11 -7.40
CA LEU A 207 19.94 -1.49 -7.00
C LEU A 207 20.98 -2.33 -7.75
N ASP A 208 22.02 -2.78 -7.06
CA ASP A 208 23.01 -3.64 -7.68
C ASP A 208 22.22 -4.84 -8.16
N GLU A 209 21.98 -4.89 -9.46
CA GLU A 209 21.23 -5.97 -10.09
C GLU A 209 22.07 -7.23 -9.91
N VAL A 210 21.72 -7.97 -8.88
CA VAL A 210 22.38 -9.22 -8.53
C VAL A 210 21.79 -10.29 -9.44
N VAL A 211 22.67 -10.87 -10.25
CA VAL A 211 22.38 -12.05 -11.05
C VAL A 211 22.81 -13.26 -10.23
N VAL A 212 21.93 -14.26 -10.12
CA VAL A 212 22.34 -15.56 -9.59
C VAL A 212 22.95 -16.37 -10.73
N VAL A 213 24.18 -16.81 -10.54
CA VAL A 213 24.86 -17.80 -11.38
C VAL A 213 25.17 -19.02 -10.54
N GLY A 214 25.45 -20.19 -11.14
CA GLY A 214 25.56 -21.48 -10.43
C GLY A 214 26.61 -21.59 -9.32
N PHE A 215 27.36 -20.53 -8.99
CA PHE A 215 28.27 -20.46 -7.84
C PHE A 215 27.99 -19.29 -6.87
N GLY A 216 26.89 -18.53 -7.03
CA GLY A 216 26.50 -17.44 -6.12
C GLY A 216 25.94 -16.20 -6.81
N THR A 217 25.78 -15.13 -6.02
CA THR A 217 25.27 -13.83 -6.43
C THR A 217 26.40 -12.95 -6.98
N GLN A 218 26.31 -12.51 -8.24
CA GLN A 218 27.28 -11.58 -8.85
C GLN A 218 26.58 -10.36 -9.43
N LYS A 219 27.25 -9.19 -9.37
CA LYS A 219 26.74 -7.96 -9.98
C LYS A 219 26.73 -8.11 -11.50
N LYS A 220 25.64 -7.70 -12.15
CA LYS A 220 25.50 -7.71 -13.62
C LYS A 220 26.67 -7.05 -14.35
N VAL A 221 27.21 -5.96 -13.80
CA VAL A 221 28.34 -5.21 -14.40
C VAL A 221 29.66 -5.99 -14.45
N ASN A 222 29.81 -7.03 -13.62
CA ASN A 222 31.03 -7.83 -13.52
C ASN A 222 30.95 -9.13 -14.33
N LEU A 223 29.82 -9.40 -15.01
CA LEU A 223 29.65 -10.58 -15.83
C LEU A 223 30.12 -10.31 -17.26
N THR A 224 31.03 -11.15 -17.74
CA THR A 224 31.58 -11.07 -19.11
C THR A 224 30.65 -11.66 -20.19
N GLY A 225 29.47 -12.18 -19.81
CA GLY A 225 28.50 -12.82 -20.71
C GLY A 225 27.15 -12.10 -20.76
N ALA A 226 26.37 -12.32 -21.83
CA ALA A 226 25.05 -11.71 -21.97
C ALA A 226 24.04 -12.36 -21.04
N VAL A 227 23.67 -11.62 -19.99
CA VAL A 227 22.61 -11.99 -19.05
C VAL A 227 21.45 -11.02 -19.15
N GLY A 228 20.24 -11.54 -19.28
CA GLY A 228 19.01 -10.80 -19.09
C GLY A 228 18.55 -10.89 -17.65
N LEU A 229 18.08 -9.80 -17.06
CA LEU A 229 17.49 -9.79 -15.73
C LEU A 229 16.06 -9.26 -15.83
N ALA A 230 15.13 -9.91 -15.15
CA ALA A 230 13.81 -9.40 -14.84
C ALA A 230 13.69 -9.28 -13.32
N THR A 231 13.40 -8.08 -12.83
CA THR A 231 13.29 -7.80 -11.39
C THR A 231 11.87 -8.03 -10.87
N ALA A 232 11.72 -8.28 -9.57
CA ALA A 232 10.40 -8.41 -8.93
C ALA A 232 9.47 -7.24 -9.27
N LYS A 233 9.98 -6.00 -9.27
CA LYS A 233 9.17 -4.80 -9.57
C LYS A 233 8.57 -4.85 -10.98
N GLU A 234 9.35 -5.30 -11.96
CA GLU A 234 8.89 -5.42 -13.34
C GLU A 234 7.87 -6.55 -13.50
N LEU A 235 8.09 -7.67 -12.81
CA LEU A 235 7.17 -8.82 -12.81
C LEU A 235 5.83 -8.48 -12.14
N GLU A 236 5.87 -7.79 -11.00
CA GLU A 236 4.69 -7.36 -10.23
C GLU A 236 3.86 -6.30 -10.96
N SER A 237 4.50 -5.45 -11.78
CA SER A 237 3.79 -4.42 -12.56
C SER A 237 2.88 -4.99 -13.65
N ARG A 238 2.98 -6.29 -13.94
CA ARG A 238 2.25 -6.95 -15.03
C ARG A 238 1.10 -7.78 -14.46
N PRO A 239 -0.15 -7.57 -14.92
CA PRO A 239 -1.31 -8.26 -14.39
C PRO A 239 -1.49 -9.64 -15.06
N VAL A 240 -0.52 -10.54 -14.85
CA VAL A 240 -0.47 -11.89 -15.42
C VAL A 240 -0.48 -12.95 -14.32
N THR A 241 -0.98 -14.15 -14.64
CA THR A 241 -1.14 -15.25 -13.67
C THR A 241 0.05 -16.20 -13.64
N SER A 242 0.90 -16.20 -14.67
CA SER A 242 2.07 -17.06 -14.80
C SER A 242 3.35 -16.25 -14.95
N ALA A 243 4.44 -16.70 -14.32
CA ALA A 243 5.76 -16.09 -14.43
C ALA A 243 6.29 -16.13 -15.88
N THR A 244 5.90 -17.15 -16.64
CA THR A 244 6.24 -17.28 -18.07
C THR A 244 5.66 -16.14 -18.90
N GLN A 245 4.42 -15.74 -18.64
CA GLN A 245 3.80 -14.59 -19.30
C GLN A 245 4.40 -13.26 -18.83
N ALA A 246 4.81 -13.19 -17.55
CA ALA A 246 5.42 -11.99 -16.99
C ALA A 246 6.77 -11.68 -17.65
N LEU A 247 7.57 -12.71 -17.94
CA LEU A 247 8.85 -12.60 -18.61
C LEU A 247 8.77 -12.16 -20.07
N GLN A 248 7.62 -12.32 -20.72
CA GLN A 248 7.47 -12.04 -22.13
C GLN A 248 7.70 -10.55 -22.42
N GLY A 249 8.78 -10.27 -23.17
CA GLY A 249 9.19 -8.91 -23.52
C GLY A 249 9.97 -8.16 -22.43
N LEU A 250 10.22 -8.76 -21.25
CA LEU A 250 11.12 -8.17 -20.25
C LEU A 250 12.58 -8.49 -20.55
N VAL A 251 12.86 -9.70 -21.04
CA VAL A 251 14.22 -10.14 -21.35
C VAL A 251 14.46 -10.09 -22.87
N PRO A 252 15.41 -9.27 -23.36
CA PRO A 252 15.73 -9.21 -24.78
C PRO A 252 16.24 -10.57 -25.31
N GLY A 253 15.71 -11.04 -26.44
CA GLY A 253 16.11 -12.30 -27.05
C GLY A 253 15.53 -13.56 -26.37
N LEU A 254 14.63 -13.40 -25.40
CA LEU A 254 13.77 -14.47 -24.92
C LEU A 254 12.48 -14.48 -25.77
N GLN A 255 12.20 -15.60 -26.41
CA GLN A 255 10.96 -15.81 -27.16
C GLN A 255 10.10 -16.82 -26.42
N ILE A 256 8.87 -16.40 -26.12
CA ILE A 256 7.87 -17.23 -25.44
C ILE A 256 6.68 -17.30 -26.38
N SER A 257 6.32 -18.53 -26.78
CA SER A 257 5.16 -18.80 -27.64
C SER A 257 4.19 -19.75 -26.95
N THR A 258 2.92 -19.40 -27.00
CA THR A 258 1.81 -20.27 -26.57
C THR A 258 1.06 -20.68 -27.82
N SER A 259 1.08 -21.97 -28.17
CA SER A 259 0.42 -22.48 -29.39
C SER A 259 -1.10 -22.59 -29.25
N THR A 260 -1.61 -22.62 -28.02
CA THR A 260 -3.05 -22.77 -27.71
C THR A 260 -3.47 -21.81 -26.59
N GLY A 261 -4.77 -21.53 -26.50
CA GLY A 261 -5.37 -20.72 -25.42
C GLY A 261 -5.77 -21.53 -24.18
N GLU A 262 -5.22 -22.74 -24.02
CA GLU A 262 -5.53 -23.64 -22.91
C GLU A 262 -4.81 -23.17 -21.63
N LEU A 263 -5.50 -23.22 -20.49
CA LEU A 263 -5.00 -22.71 -19.21
C LEU A 263 -3.87 -23.54 -18.59
N ASP A 264 -3.70 -24.80 -19.02
CA ASP A 264 -2.80 -25.79 -18.41
C ASP A 264 -1.64 -26.22 -19.34
N LYS A 265 -1.43 -25.48 -20.45
CA LYS A 265 -0.35 -25.75 -21.40
C LYS A 265 0.91 -24.96 -21.05
N THR A 266 2.02 -25.67 -20.90
CA THR A 266 3.37 -25.09 -20.77
C THR A 266 3.70 -24.28 -22.02
N ALA A 267 4.06 -23.01 -21.85
CA ALA A 267 4.51 -22.18 -22.98
C ALA A 267 5.89 -22.66 -23.48
N ASP A 268 6.08 -22.63 -24.79
CA ASP A 268 7.38 -22.90 -25.41
C ASP A 268 8.30 -21.71 -25.21
N ILE A 269 9.47 -21.95 -24.60
CA ILE A 269 10.48 -20.93 -24.32
C ILE A 269 11.73 -21.22 -25.14
N SER A 270 12.26 -20.21 -25.83
CA SER A 270 13.54 -20.28 -26.54
C SER A 270 14.36 -19.00 -26.33
N ILE A 271 15.69 -19.15 -26.31
CA ILE A 271 16.63 -18.04 -26.14
C ILE A 271 17.39 -17.89 -27.46
N ARG A 272 17.23 -16.73 -28.12
CA ARG A 272 17.79 -16.42 -29.46
C ARG A 272 17.30 -17.35 -30.59
N GLY A 273 16.09 -17.92 -30.44
CA GLY A 273 15.42 -18.74 -31.45
C GLY A 273 15.64 -20.25 -31.27
N THR A 274 15.07 -21.04 -32.17
CA THR A 274 15.16 -22.49 -32.18
C THR A 274 16.43 -22.96 -32.89
N GLY A 275 17.40 -23.46 -32.13
CA GLY A 275 18.68 -23.97 -32.65
C GLY A 275 18.64 -25.41 -33.16
N THR A 276 17.46 -26.01 -33.29
CA THR A 276 17.28 -27.43 -33.62
C THR A 276 16.54 -27.59 -34.95
N ILE A 277 17.06 -28.47 -35.83
CA ILE A 277 16.53 -28.70 -37.20
C ILE A 277 15.81 -30.08 -37.29
N GLY A 278 15.79 -30.86 -36.22
CA GLY A 278 15.23 -32.22 -36.23
C GLY A 278 13.98 -32.41 -35.37
N GLU A 279 13.04 -33.23 -35.84
CA GLU A 279 11.93 -33.75 -35.03
C GLU A 279 12.49 -34.47 -33.78
N GLY A 280 12.16 -33.96 -32.59
CA GLY A 280 12.59 -34.55 -31.31
C GLY A 280 13.73 -33.83 -30.58
N SER A 281 14.32 -32.77 -31.14
CA SER A 281 15.27 -31.91 -30.43
C SER A 281 14.56 -30.64 -29.94
N SER A 282 14.24 -30.56 -28.65
CA SER A 282 13.69 -29.34 -28.07
C SER A 282 14.81 -28.33 -27.79
N GLY A 283 14.69 -27.14 -28.38
CA GLY A 283 15.59 -26.00 -28.13
C GLY A 283 15.32 -25.30 -26.80
N ALA A 284 14.75 -26.01 -25.82
CA ALA A 284 14.29 -25.42 -24.56
C ALA A 284 15.49 -25.11 -23.65
N PRO A 285 15.52 -23.94 -23.00
CA PRO A 285 16.54 -23.62 -22.01
C PRO A 285 16.34 -24.43 -20.73
N LEU A 286 17.41 -24.62 -19.96
CA LEU A 286 17.35 -25.23 -18.64
C LEU A 286 16.72 -24.25 -17.65
N ILE A 287 15.65 -24.64 -16.96
CA ILE A 287 14.98 -23.80 -15.95
C ILE A 287 15.37 -24.30 -14.56
N LEU A 288 15.89 -23.41 -13.73
CA LEU A 288 16.30 -23.67 -12.37
C LEU A 288 15.55 -22.72 -11.43
N ILE A 289 14.85 -23.26 -10.44
CA ILE A 289 14.19 -22.52 -9.37
C ILE A 289 15.01 -22.77 -8.10
N ASP A 290 15.63 -21.72 -7.56
CA ASP A 290 16.52 -21.78 -6.40
C ASP A 290 17.61 -22.88 -6.51
N GLY A 291 18.08 -23.13 -7.73
CA GLY A 291 19.12 -24.11 -8.05
C GLY A 291 18.63 -25.54 -8.34
N MET A 292 17.33 -25.79 -8.30
CA MET A 292 16.72 -27.09 -8.65
C MET A 292 15.95 -27.00 -9.97
N GLU A 293 15.97 -28.06 -10.77
CA GLU A 293 15.22 -28.10 -12.04
C GLU A 293 13.71 -28.09 -11.78
N GLY A 294 12.97 -27.26 -12.50
CA GLY A 294 11.52 -27.15 -12.33
C GLY A 294 10.84 -26.36 -13.44
N ASP A 295 9.51 -26.22 -13.35
CA ASP A 295 8.69 -25.52 -14.35
C ASP A 295 8.33 -24.11 -13.87
N LEU A 296 8.63 -23.12 -14.70
CA LEU A 296 8.33 -21.71 -14.44
C LEU A 296 6.83 -21.43 -14.26
N ASN A 297 5.95 -22.23 -14.85
CA ASN A 297 4.49 -22.05 -14.71
C ASN A 297 3.97 -22.39 -13.31
N THR A 298 4.71 -23.18 -12.54
CA THR A 298 4.34 -23.55 -11.17
C THR A 298 4.69 -22.46 -10.15
N VAL A 299 5.50 -21.48 -10.54
CA VAL A 299 5.97 -20.41 -9.65
C VAL A 299 5.06 -19.21 -9.74
N ASN A 300 4.55 -18.77 -8.59
CA ASN A 300 3.81 -17.53 -8.49
C ASN A 300 4.75 -16.34 -8.74
N PRO A 301 4.46 -15.44 -9.70
CA PRO A 301 5.27 -14.24 -9.94
C PRO A 301 5.54 -13.39 -8.68
N GLN A 302 4.62 -13.40 -7.72
CA GLN A 302 4.73 -12.64 -6.47
C GLN A 302 5.80 -13.18 -5.52
N ASP A 303 6.17 -14.45 -5.65
CA ASP A 303 7.18 -15.09 -4.83
C ASP A 303 8.58 -14.97 -5.45
N ILE A 304 8.70 -14.38 -6.64
CA ILE A 304 9.96 -14.26 -7.38
C ILE A 304 10.65 -12.94 -6.99
N GLU A 305 11.91 -13.03 -6.57
CA GLU A 305 12.77 -11.86 -6.31
C GLU A 305 13.41 -11.37 -7.61
N ASN A 306 13.94 -12.29 -8.42
CA ASN A 306 14.49 -11.99 -9.73
C ASN A 306 14.52 -13.23 -10.63
N ILE A 307 14.53 -12.99 -11.94
CA ILE A 307 14.77 -14.03 -12.96
C ILE A 307 15.98 -13.63 -13.78
N SER A 308 17.00 -14.47 -13.75
CA SER A 308 18.25 -14.31 -14.46
C SER A 308 18.32 -15.27 -15.65
N VAL A 309 18.41 -14.73 -16.86
CA VAL A 309 18.46 -15.49 -18.12
C VAL A 309 19.87 -15.44 -18.70
N LEU A 310 20.59 -16.56 -18.63
CA LEU A 310 21.92 -16.75 -19.18
C LEU A 310 21.80 -17.13 -20.67
N LYS A 311 22.24 -16.24 -21.56
CA LYS A 311 22.03 -16.39 -23.02
C LYS A 311 23.23 -16.96 -23.77
N ASP A 312 24.41 -16.86 -23.17
CA ASP A 312 25.67 -17.27 -23.81
C ASP A 312 26.22 -18.55 -23.18
N ALA A 313 27.02 -19.27 -23.98
CA ALA A 313 27.73 -20.47 -23.56
C ALA A 313 28.69 -20.20 -22.39
N ALA A 314 29.32 -19.03 -22.31
CA ALA A 314 30.20 -18.67 -21.21
C ALA A 314 29.46 -18.65 -19.86
N ALA A 315 28.29 -18.02 -19.81
CA ALA A 315 27.46 -17.94 -18.61
C ALA A 315 26.80 -19.29 -18.27
N SER A 316 26.41 -20.05 -19.30
CA SER A 316 25.71 -21.34 -19.16
C SER A 316 26.66 -22.53 -18.93
N SER A 317 27.97 -22.36 -19.18
CA SER A 317 28.99 -23.42 -19.08
C SER A 317 29.07 -24.07 -17.69
N ILE A 318 28.67 -23.36 -16.64
CA ILE A 318 28.57 -23.88 -15.27
C ILE A 318 27.62 -25.09 -15.20
N TYR A 319 26.56 -25.08 -16.01
CA TYR A 319 25.56 -26.14 -16.07
C TYR A 319 25.86 -27.19 -17.15
N GLY A 320 26.97 -27.04 -17.87
CA GLY A 320 27.52 -28.02 -18.80
C GLY A 320 26.58 -28.39 -19.95
N SER A 321 26.57 -29.67 -20.33
CA SER A 321 25.79 -30.21 -21.45
C SER A 321 24.28 -30.14 -21.26
N ARG A 322 23.79 -29.78 -20.07
CA ARG A 322 22.35 -29.63 -19.76
C ARG A 322 21.80 -28.27 -20.19
N ALA A 323 22.66 -27.32 -20.54
CA ALA A 323 22.27 -25.95 -20.90
C ALA A 323 22.77 -25.51 -22.29
N PRO A 324 22.57 -26.29 -23.36
CA PRO A 324 23.03 -25.91 -24.71
C PRO A 324 22.27 -24.70 -25.27
N PHE A 325 21.05 -24.44 -24.80
CA PHE A 325 20.17 -23.34 -25.25
C PHE A 325 20.00 -22.24 -24.20
N GLY A 326 20.93 -22.14 -23.24
CA GLY A 326 20.89 -21.17 -22.16
C GLY A 326 20.19 -21.66 -20.90
N VAL A 327 20.19 -20.81 -19.86
CA VAL A 327 19.65 -21.15 -18.54
C VAL A 327 18.77 -20.02 -18.02
N ILE A 328 17.62 -20.36 -17.46
CA ILE A 328 16.73 -19.44 -16.75
C ILE A 328 16.83 -19.79 -15.26
N LEU A 329 17.41 -18.91 -14.47
CA LEU A 329 17.46 -19.02 -13.02
C LEU A 329 16.37 -18.15 -12.42
N VAL A 330 15.48 -18.76 -11.65
CA VAL A 330 14.47 -18.10 -10.85
C VAL A 330 14.96 -18.09 -9.40
N THR A 331 15.04 -16.90 -8.81
CA THR A 331 15.36 -16.73 -7.39
C THR A 331 14.08 -16.32 -6.67
N THR A 332 13.66 -17.08 -5.67
CA THR A 332 12.49 -16.75 -4.86
C THR A 332 12.82 -15.79 -3.72
N LYS A 333 11.81 -15.04 -3.27
CA LYS A 333 11.93 -14.09 -2.17
C LYS A 333 12.21 -14.85 -0.88
N SER A 334 13.30 -14.49 -0.21
CA SER A 334 13.66 -15.02 1.11
C SER A 334 13.36 -14.00 2.22
N GLY A 335 13.10 -14.50 3.43
CA GLY A 335 12.82 -13.64 4.59
C GLY A 335 14.05 -12.81 4.99
N LYS A 336 13.88 -11.48 5.04
CA LYS A 336 14.95 -10.56 5.46
C LYS A 336 14.92 -10.35 6.98
N LYS A 337 16.09 -10.34 7.63
CA LYS A 337 16.20 -10.02 9.06
C LYS A 337 15.78 -8.56 9.30
N GLY A 338 14.88 -8.31 10.23
CA GLY A 338 14.40 -6.96 10.54
C GLY A 338 12.96 -6.93 11.02
N LYS A 339 12.29 -5.80 10.80
CA LYS A 339 10.86 -5.64 11.12
C LYS A 339 10.03 -6.50 10.17
N THR A 340 9.08 -7.25 10.72
CA THR A 340 8.11 -8.02 9.93
C THR A 340 7.32 -7.07 9.03
N SER A 341 7.39 -7.30 7.72
CA SER A 341 6.57 -6.60 6.72
C SER A 341 5.52 -7.57 6.20
N VAL A 342 4.25 -7.20 6.32
CA VAL A 342 3.12 -7.99 5.81
C VAL A 342 2.50 -7.20 4.68
N ASN A 343 2.57 -7.74 3.46
CA ASN A 343 1.90 -7.18 2.30
C ASN A 343 0.71 -8.07 1.94
N TYR A 344 -0.47 -7.47 1.78
CA TYR A 344 -1.69 -8.17 1.37
C TYR A 344 -2.17 -7.57 0.06
N ASN A 345 -2.23 -8.41 -0.97
CA ASN A 345 -2.74 -8.03 -2.28
C ASN A 345 -4.02 -8.81 -2.58
N ASN A 346 -5.06 -8.13 -3.06
CA ASN A 346 -6.31 -8.74 -3.45
C ASN A 346 -6.75 -8.19 -4.82
N SER A 347 -6.96 -9.08 -5.79
CA SER A 347 -7.34 -8.73 -7.15
C SER A 347 -8.56 -9.53 -7.60
N PHE A 348 -9.64 -8.86 -7.97
CA PHE A 348 -10.81 -9.47 -8.61
C PHE A 348 -10.76 -9.22 -10.12
N ARG A 349 -10.89 -10.28 -10.92
CA ARG A 349 -10.97 -10.19 -12.38
C ARG A 349 -12.19 -10.93 -12.88
N ILE A 350 -13.00 -10.26 -13.69
CA ILE A 350 -14.07 -10.87 -14.48
C ILE A 350 -13.57 -10.88 -15.93
N SER A 351 -13.60 -12.04 -16.58
CA SER A 351 -13.19 -12.20 -17.97
C SER A 351 -14.38 -12.71 -18.77
N THR A 352 -14.71 -12.03 -19.87
CA THR A 352 -15.72 -12.45 -20.83
C THR A 352 -15.08 -12.53 -22.22
N PRO A 353 -15.40 -13.55 -23.03
CA PRO A 353 -14.96 -13.59 -24.42
C PRO A 353 -15.47 -12.36 -25.17
N VAL A 354 -14.57 -11.61 -25.83
CA VAL A 354 -14.94 -10.41 -26.60
C VAL A 354 -15.56 -10.80 -27.95
N ASN A 355 -15.18 -11.95 -28.49
CA ASN A 355 -15.67 -12.48 -29.74
C ASN A 355 -15.71 -14.01 -29.66
N MET A 356 -16.91 -14.58 -29.63
CA MET A 356 -17.09 -16.01 -29.88
C MET A 356 -17.45 -16.20 -31.34
N PRO A 357 -16.72 -17.05 -32.09
CA PRO A 357 -17.10 -17.38 -33.45
C PRO A 357 -18.53 -17.91 -33.46
N LYS A 358 -19.40 -17.31 -34.27
CA LYS A 358 -20.75 -17.84 -34.48
C LYS A 358 -20.62 -19.19 -35.15
N MET A 359 -20.97 -20.25 -34.43
CA MET A 359 -21.04 -21.58 -35.03
C MET A 359 -22.22 -21.61 -36.00
N MET A 360 -22.02 -22.34 -37.08
CA MET A 360 -23.08 -22.63 -38.03
C MET A 360 -24.13 -23.54 -37.37
N ASP A 361 -25.40 -23.37 -37.71
CA ASP A 361 -26.47 -24.24 -37.25
C ASP A 361 -26.33 -25.65 -37.82
N SER A 362 -26.91 -26.64 -37.11
CA SER A 362 -26.74 -28.06 -37.42
C SER A 362 -27.09 -28.40 -38.88
N TYR A 363 -28.15 -27.79 -39.43
CA TYR A 363 -28.57 -28.00 -40.81
C TYR A 363 -27.58 -27.41 -41.82
N THR A 364 -27.16 -26.15 -41.63
CA THR A 364 -26.18 -25.53 -42.53
C THR A 364 -24.82 -26.23 -42.43
N PHE A 365 -24.45 -26.77 -41.26
CA PHE A 365 -23.25 -27.61 -41.10
C PHE A 365 -23.33 -28.92 -41.87
N ALA A 366 -24.46 -29.63 -41.76
CA ALA A 366 -24.67 -30.85 -42.51
C ALA A 366 -24.65 -30.60 -44.03
N ASN A 367 -25.24 -29.49 -44.50
CA ASN A 367 -25.16 -29.04 -45.89
C ASN A 367 -23.73 -28.75 -46.33
N PHE A 368 -22.96 -28.00 -45.52
CA PHE A 368 -21.56 -27.67 -45.83
C PHE A 368 -20.70 -28.92 -45.95
N MET A 369 -20.86 -29.88 -45.04
CA MET A 369 -20.14 -31.16 -45.06
C MET A 369 -20.54 -32.03 -46.26
N ASN A 370 -21.83 -32.09 -46.60
CA ASN A 370 -22.31 -32.81 -47.78
C ASN A 370 -21.77 -32.19 -49.07
N ALA A 371 -21.83 -30.86 -49.21
CA ALA A 371 -21.26 -30.16 -50.35
C ALA A 371 -19.74 -30.40 -50.48
N GLY A 372 -19.01 -30.40 -49.36
CA GLY A 372 -17.58 -30.73 -49.32
C GLY A 372 -17.28 -32.15 -49.78
N SER A 373 -18.06 -33.13 -49.31
CA SER A 373 -17.92 -34.54 -49.70
C SER A 373 -18.19 -34.75 -51.19
N LEU A 374 -19.27 -34.16 -51.70
CA LEU A 374 -19.64 -34.23 -53.11
C LEU A 374 -18.58 -33.58 -54.01
N ASN A 375 -18.00 -32.44 -53.60
CA ASN A 375 -16.92 -31.79 -54.34
C ASN A 375 -15.62 -32.62 -54.38
N GLN A 376 -15.42 -33.50 -53.40
CA GLN A 376 -14.30 -34.46 -53.37
C GLN A 376 -14.63 -35.78 -54.10
N GLY A 377 -15.81 -35.89 -54.73
CA GLY A 377 -16.28 -37.10 -55.43
C GLY A 377 -16.82 -38.19 -54.49
N GLY A 378 -17.04 -37.86 -53.21
CA GLY A 378 -17.69 -38.73 -52.23
C GLY A 378 -19.23 -38.69 -52.30
N GLY A 379 -19.87 -39.57 -51.55
CA GLY A 379 -21.33 -39.56 -51.36
C GLY A 379 -21.80 -38.59 -50.27
N LEU A 380 -23.11 -38.49 -50.07
CA LEU A 380 -23.69 -37.72 -48.96
C LEU A 380 -23.26 -38.33 -47.62
N ILE A 381 -22.72 -37.50 -46.73
CA ILE A 381 -22.34 -37.87 -45.35
C ILE A 381 -23.61 -37.90 -44.48
N PHE A 382 -24.48 -36.92 -44.66
CA PHE A 382 -25.79 -36.83 -44.02
C PHE A 382 -26.88 -37.13 -45.06
N THR A 383 -27.72 -38.11 -44.77
CA THR A 383 -28.85 -38.48 -45.65
C THR A 383 -29.92 -37.39 -45.66
N GLU A 384 -30.71 -37.32 -46.73
CA GLU A 384 -31.80 -36.33 -46.86
C GLU A 384 -32.85 -36.47 -45.74
N ASP A 385 -33.16 -37.69 -45.31
CA ASP A 385 -34.09 -37.92 -44.18
C ASP A 385 -33.56 -37.31 -42.88
N LEU A 386 -32.26 -37.49 -42.59
CA LEU A 386 -31.63 -36.95 -41.39
C LEU A 386 -31.54 -35.41 -41.45
N MET A 387 -31.36 -34.85 -42.64
CA MET A 387 -31.39 -33.41 -42.86
C MET A 387 -32.78 -32.81 -42.61
N GLN A 388 -33.83 -33.53 -42.98
CA GLN A 388 -35.21 -33.13 -42.72
C GLN A 388 -35.53 -33.20 -41.22
N ASP A 389 -35.09 -34.26 -40.54
CA ASP A 389 -35.21 -34.37 -39.08
C ASP A 389 -34.50 -33.21 -38.35
N MET A 390 -33.34 -32.75 -38.87
CA MET A 390 -32.63 -31.58 -38.34
C MET A 390 -33.43 -30.28 -38.51
N LEU A 391 -34.09 -30.09 -39.66
CA LEU A 391 -34.96 -28.93 -39.92
C LEU A 391 -36.19 -28.94 -39.01
N ASP A 392 -36.81 -30.10 -38.85
CA ASP A 392 -38.00 -30.28 -38.02
C ASP A 392 -37.69 -30.05 -36.54
N TRP A 393 -36.51 -30.51 -36.09
CA TRP A 393 -36.01 -30.26 -34.75
C TRP A 393 -35.69 -28.78 -34.50
N GLN A 394 -35.08 -28.09 -35.48
CA GLN A 394 -34.82 -26.65 -35.42
C GLN A 394 -36.12 -25.83 -35.40
N ALA A 395 -37.13 -26.25 -36.16
CA ALA A 395 -38.46 -25.64 -36.16
C ALA A 395 -39.22 -25.85 -34.85
N ALA A 396 -38.97 -26.96 -34.14
CA ALA A 396 -39.53 -27.26 -32.83
C ALA A 396 -38.89 -26.46 -31.66
N GLY A 397 -37.97 -25.54 -31.95
CA GLY A 397 -37.23 -24.76 -30.94
C GLY A 397 -36.05 -25.50 -30.32
N GLY A 398 -35.69 -26.67 -30.86
CA GLY A 398 -34.44 -27.33 -30.57
C GLY A 398 -33.30 -26.56 -31.24
N GLY A 399 -32.59 -25.74 -30.46
CA GLY A 399 -31.40 -25.04 -30.93
C GLY A 399 -30.15 -25.63 -30.30
N SER A 400 -29.23 -26.13 -31.12
CA SER A 400 -27.79 -25.93 -30.86
C SER A 400 -27.51 -24.53 -31.39
N THR A 401 -28.04 -23.51 -30.71
CA THR A 401 -27.68 -22.13 -30.99
C THR A 401 -26.19 -22.04 -30.76
N GLY A 402 -25.45 -21.76 -31.83
CA GLY A 402 -24.03 -21.42 -31.78
C GLY A 402 -23.80 -20.06 -31.11
N GLU A 403 -24.36 -19.88 -29.91
CA GLU A 403 -24.07 -18.79 -28.98
C GLU A 403 -23.03 -19.22 -27.96
#